data_AF-A0ABD0QFL1-F1
#
_entry.id   AF-A0ABD0QFL1-F1
#
_cell.length_a   1.000
_cell.length_b   1.000
_cell.length_c   1.000
_cell.angle_alpha   90.00
_cell.angle_beta   90.00
_cell.angle_gamma   90.00
#
_symmetry.space_group_name_H-M   'P 1'
#
loop_
_entity.id
_entity.type
_entity.pdbx_description
1 polymer ?
#
loop_
_entity_poly.entity_id
_entity_poly.type
_entity_poly.pdbx_seq_one_letter_code
_entity_poly.pdbx_strand_id
1 'polypeptide(L)'
;EEMEELQAYNRRLLHNILPKDVAAHFLARERRNDELYYQSCECVAVMFASISNFSEFYVELEANNEGVECLRLLNEIIADFDE
;
A
#
# COMPACT_ATOMS: atom_id res chain seq x y z
N GLU A 1 -25.12 4.84 -10.77
CA GLU A 1 -24.47 5.94 -10.03
C GLU A 1 -24.02 5.48 -8.64
N GLU A 2 -24.81 5.58 -7.56
CA GLU A 2 -24.32 5.23 -6.19
C GLU A 2 -23.73 3.80 -6.07
N MET A 3 -24.38 2.80 -6.65
CA MET A 3 -23.87 1.42 -6.62
C MET A 3 -22.55 1.26 -7.38
N GLU A 4 -22.36 2.00 -8.47
CA GLU A 4 -21.13 1.95 -9.27
C GLU A 4 -19.99 2.64 -8.53
N GLU A 5 -20.27 3.76 -7.85
CA GLU A 5 -19.32 4.46 -6.98
C GLU A 5 -18.87 3.58 -5.81
N LEU A 6 -19.82 2.93 -5.12
CA LEU A 6 -19.50 2.02 -4.02
C LEU A 6 -18.68 0.82 -4.50
N GLN A 7 -18.99 0.29 -5.69
CA GLN A 7 -18.24 -0.81 -6.27
C GLN A 7 -16.82 -0.38 -6.66
N ALA A 8 -16.64 0.83 -7.20
CA ALA A 8 -15.33 1.40 -7.52
C ALA A 8 -14.51 1.64 -6.24
N TYR A 9 -15.13 2.20 -5.20
CA TYR A 9 -14.51 2.42 -3.89
C TYR A 9 -14.02 1.11 -3.26
N ASN A 10 -14.87 0.09 -3.21
CA ASN A 10 -14.50 -1.23 -2.67
C ASN A 10 -13.36 -1.89 -3.46
N ARG A 11 -13.36 -1.74 -4.79
CA ARG A 11 -12.23 -2.20 -5.62
C ARG A 11 -10.94 -1.47 -5.28
N ARG A 12 -10.99 -0.16 -5.06
CA ARG A 12 -9.82 0.62 -4.66
C ARG A 12 -9.26 0.15 -3.31
N LEU A 13 -10.14 -0.05 -2.32
CA LEU A 13 -9.73 -0.59 -1.01
C LEU A 13 -9.05 -1.96 -1.15
N LEU A 14 -9.61 -2.84 -1.98
CA LEU A 14 -9.06 -4.16 -2.21
C LEU A 14 -7.67 -4.10 -2.88
N HIS A 15 -7.48 -3.20 -3.84
CA HIS A 15 -6.19 -2.98 -4.51
C HIS A 15 -5.14 -2.30 -3.62
N ASN A 16 -5.54 -1.64 -2.54
CA ASN A 16 -4.59 -1.14 -1.53
C ASN A 16 -3.98 -2.28 -0.69
N ILE A 17 -4.59 -3.47 -0.69
CA ILE A 17 -4.17 -4.61 0.14
C ILE A 17 -3.56 -5.73 -0.72
N LEU A 18 -4.14 -5.97 -1.90
CA LEU A 18 -3.75 -7.06 -2.80
C LEU A 18 -3.34 -6.52 -4.17
N PRO A 19 -2.29 -7.10 -4.80
CA PRO A 19 -2.00 -6.86 -6.21
C PRO A 19 -3.23 -7.18 -7.09
N LYS A 20 -3.40 -6.43 -8.19
CA LYS A 20 -4.60 -6.52 -9.05
C LYS A 20 -4.94 -7.94 -9.51
N ASP A 21 -3.93 -8.71 -9.93
CA ASP A 21 -4.14 -10.08 -10.44
C ASP A 21 -4.50 -11.07 -9.32
N VAL A 22 -3.92 -10.86 -8.12
CA VAL A 22 -4.24 -11.66 -6.92
C VAL A 22 -5.66 -11.35 -6.44
N ALA A 23 -6.04 -10.07 -6.42
CA ALA A 23 -7.38 -9.61 -6.16
C ALA A 23 -8.40 -10.26 -7.11
N ALA A 24 -8.13 -10.25 -8.42
CA ALA A 24 -8.99 -10.89 -9.42
C ALA A 24 -9.10 -12.41 -9.21
N HIS A 25 -8.02 -13.07 -8.81
CA HIS A 25 -8.02 -14.49 -8.47
C HIS A 25 -9.00 -14.84 -7.35
N PHE A 26 -9.07 -14.01 -6.29
CA PHE A 26 -9.99 -14.23 -5.16
C PHE A 26 -11.43 -13.77 -5.43
N LEU A 27 -11.63 -12.82 -6.35
CA LEU A 27 -12.97 -12.36 -6.75
C LEU A 27 -13.63 -13.26 -7.81
N ALA A 28 -12.87 -14.16 -8.44
CA ALA A 28 -13.41 -15.14 -9.38
C ALA A 28 -14.42 -16.07 -8.67
N ARG A 29 -15.56 -16.33 -9.31
CA ARG A 29 -16.60 -17.22 -8.77
C ARG A 29 -16.06 -18.65 -8.56
N GLU A 30 -16.59 -19.32 -7.53
CA GLU A 30 -16.37 -20.74 -7.20
C GLU A 30 -15.09 -21.10 -6.41
N ARG A 31 -14.59 -20.22 -5.54
CA ARG A 31 -13.54 -20.60 -4.57
C ARG A 31 -14.06 -20.81 -3.16
N ARG A 32 -13.39 -21.71 -2.43
CA ARG A 32 -13.57 -21.89 -0.98
C ARG A 32 -12.76 -20.83 -0.27
N ASN A 33 -13.32 -20.25 0.80
CA ASN A 33 -12.67 -19.16 1.55
C ASN A 33 -11.29 -19.56 2.13
N ASP A 34 -11.00 -20.85 2.27
CA ASP A 34 -9.75 -21.36 2.86
C ASP A 34 -8.69 -21.72 1.79
N GLU A 35 -8.92 -21.40 0.51
CA GLU A 35 -7.97 -21.68 -0.56
C GLU A 35 -6.82 -20.66 -0.56
N LEU A 36 -5.58 -21.15 -0.49
CA LEU A 36 -4.37 -20.32 -0.55
C LEU A 36 -3.98 -20.02 -2.00
N TYR A 37 -3.48 -18.81 -2.24
CA TYR A 37 -2.91 -18.40 -3.53
C TYR A 37 -1.39 -18.62 -3.58
N TYR A 38 -0.91 -19.19 -4.68
CA TYR A 38 0.51 -19.35 -4.99
C TYR A 38 0.73 -19.22 -6.51
N GLN A 39 1.79 -18.53 -6.91
CA GLN A 39 2.24 -18.45 -8.31
C GLN A 39 3.77 -18.55 -8.37
N SER A 40 4.27 -19.45 -9.22
CA SER A 40 5.69 -19.54 -9.56
C SER A 40 6.03 -18.50 -10.63
N CYS A 41 7.16 -17.81 -10.48
CA CYS A 41 7.63 -16.79 -11.41
C CYS A 41 9.08 -17.12 -11.80
N GLU A 42 9.34 -17.32 -13.09
CA GLU A 42 10.67 -17.70 -13.60
C GLU A 42 11.67 -16.54 -13.56
N CYS A 43 11.20 -15.31 -13.76
CA CYS A 43 12.01 -14.09 -13.79
C CYS A 43 11.38 -13.03 -12.87
N VAL A 44 12.07 -12.68 -11.79
CA VAL A 44 11.61 -11.67 -10.80
C VAL A 44 12.76 -10.73 -10.47
N ALA A 45 12.46 -9.45 -10.28
CA ALA A 45 13.37 -8.46 -9.74
C ALA A 45 12.78 -7.84 -8.47
N VAL A 46 13.63 -7.59 -7.47
CA VAL A 46 13.26 -6.90 -6.23
C VAL A 46 14.25 -5.76 -6.03
N MET A 47 13.72 -4.57 -5.72
CA MET A 47 14.51 -3.38 -5.44
C MET A 47 14.18 -2.90 -4.03
N PHE A 48 15.21 -2.44 -3.32
CA PHE A 48 15.05 -1.78 -2.03
C PHE A 48 15.47 -0.32 -2.18
N ALA A 49 14.70 0.57 -1.57
CA ALA A 49 15.03 1.98 -1.44
C ALA A 49 15.09 2.33 0.05
N SER A 50 16.02 3.22 0.42
CA SER A 50 16.19 3.70 1.79
C SER A 50 16.32 5.21 1.80
N ILE A 51 15.62 5.86 2.72
CA ILE A 51 15.79 7.30 2.96
C ILE A 51 16.94 7.47 3.96
N SER A 52 18.06 7.99 3.48
CA SER A 52 19.23 8.25 4.31
C SER A 52 18.96 9.34 5.34
N ASN A 53 19.53 9.20 6.53
CA ASN A 53 19.52 10.21 7.60
C ASN A 53 18.13 10.61 8.14
N PHE A 54 17.04 9.91 7.78
CA PHE A 54 15.71 10.24 8.30
C PHE A 54 15.62 10.11 9.82
N SER A 55 16.32 9.13 10.41
CA SER A 55 16.38 8.93 11.86
C SER A 55 17.07 10.07 12.61
N GLU A 56 18.02 10.76 11.98
CA GLU A 56 18.69 11.93 12.57
C GLU A 56 17.84 13.20 12.40
N PHE A 57 17.07 13.26 11.30
CA PHE A 57 16.09 14.32 11.05
C PHE A 57 14.86 14.21 11.97
N TYR A 58 14.48 13.00 12.37
CA TYR A 58 13.34 12.76 13.23
C TYR A 58 13.63 13.19 14.68
N VAL A 59 12.87 14.16 15.17
CA VAL A 59 12.99 14.69 16.52
C VAL A 59 11.61 14.89 17.15
N GLU A 60 11.37 14.16 18.24
CA GLU A 60 10.15 14.26 19.06
C GLU A 60 10.33 15.37 20.11
N LEU A 61 9.88 16.57 19.77
CA LEU A 61 9.82 17.72 20.68
C LEU A 61 8.40 18.27 20.69
N GLU A 62 7.93 18.79 21.83
CA GLU A 62 6.63 19.49 21.91
C GLU A 62 6.53 20.62 20.88
N ALA A 63 7.64 21.32 20.62
CA ALA A 63 7.73 22.37 19.60
C ALA A 63 7.55 21.88 18.16
N ASN A 64 7.70 20.57 17.91
CA ASN A 64 7.53 19.92 16.60
C ASN A 64 6.30 18.99 16.60
N ASN A 65 5.31 19.26 17.45
CA ASN A 65 4.10 18.43 17.60
C ASN A 65 4.44 16.94 17.78
N GLU A 66 5.40 16.64 18.65
CA GLU A 66 5.85 15.27 18.96
C GLU A 66 6.36 14.49 17.73
N GLY A 67 6.94 15.19 16.74
CA GLY A 67 7.53 14.56 15.55
C GLY A 67 6.52 14.25 14.44
N VAL A 68 5.24 14.62 14.60
CA VAL A 68 4.18 14.41 13.59
C VAL A 68 4.52 15.09 12.26
N GLU A 69 5.13 16.28 12.29
CA GLU A 69 5.51 16.98 11.05
C GLU A 69 6.58 16.23 10.25
N CYS A 70 7.50 15.52 10.91
CA CYS A 70 8.48 14.67 10.23
C CYS A 70 7.80 13.47 9.54
N LEU A 71 6.76 12.89 10.17
CA LEU A 71 5.96 11.81 9.57
C LEU A 71 5.10 12.32 8.41
N ARG A 72 4.58 13.55 8.49
CA ARG A 72 3.85 14.17 7.38
C ARG A 72 4.75 14.32 6.16
N LEU A 73 5.97 14.83 6.33
CA LEU A 73 6.96 14.91 5.24
C LEU A 73 7.29 13.52 4.67
N LEU A 74 7.47 12.51 5.53
CA LEU A 74 7.71 11.13 5.07
C LEU A 74 6.54 10.61 4.24
N ASN A 75 5.32 10.86 4.68
CA ASN A 75 4.11 10.46 3.97
C ASN A 75 3.98 11.19 2.63
N GLU A 76 4.37 12.47 2.55
CA GLU A 76 4.43 13.22 1.29
C GLU A 76 5.44 12.60 0.32
N ILE A 77 6.66 12.28 0.77
CA ILE A 77 7.67 11.62 -0.05
C ILE A 77 7.14 10.27 -0.59
N ILE A 78 6.53 9.45 0.28
CA ILE A 78 5.99 8.14 -0.13
C ILE A 78 4.81 8.32 -1.11
N ALA A 79 3.92 9.29 -0.86
CA ALA A 79 2.79 9.57 -1.74
C ALA A 79 3.25 10.00 -3.14
N ASP A 80 4.30 10.82 -3.24
CA ASP A 80 4.90 11.22 -4.53
C ASP A 80 5.50 10.02 -5.30
N PHE A 81 5.90 8.94 -4.61
CA PHE A 81 6.33 7.68 -5.24
C PHE A 81 5.17 6.75 -5.62
N ASP A 82 4.04 6.83 -4.92
CA ASP A 82 2.85 6.01 -5.15
C ASP A 82 2.00 6.52 -6.35
N GLU A 83 2.18 7.78 -6.77
CA GLU A 83 1.61 8.35 -8.02
C GLU A 83 2.26 7.77 -9.29
#